data_AF-A0A956Y2H5-F1
#
_entry.id   AF-A0A956Y2H5-F1
#
_cell.length_a   1.000
_cell.length_b   1.000
_cell.length_c   1.000
_cell.angle_alpha   90.00
_cell.angle_beta   90.00
_cell.angle_gamma   90.00
#
_symmetry.space_group_name_H-M   'P 1'
#
loop_
_entity.id
_entity.type
_entity.pdbx_description
1 polymer ?
#
loop_
_entity_poly.entity_id
_entity_poly.type
_entity_poly.pdbx_seq_one_letter_code
_entity_poly.pdbx_strand_id
1 'polypeptide(L)'
;MFNPYFLVTFLYIALGVLGALDASLVNFELLPMFAGLRWMRIHFITLGALTEFAFGILPILVAARSGAPRPKMRWDTWLMLNLGLLILLIGIPPINAVLITAGGTLIFIAAVLLIVQLSGLRSSAGASQASEGRKFYIMGLAYLLLGIIVGTGLWQGWSTWLQIKVPLEVHIHANNWGFMSLVFAGLIFDLYPQWSGHKLAKPKAITLIFWMMSLGALGLVLGPWTKSNLFSVPGLLLHLSATIWLLVLMIKPLIANKTWSLGLLHLISAYIWILAPVLIAPLIILGVPGFPGAGIEQNAPQALIYGWVLQFSYAVLPFLFRKAFLVEPARLGGNWFSLLAVHL
;
A
#
# COMPACT_ATOMS: atom_id res chain seq x y z
N MET A 1 -0.93 20.66 -16.10
CA MET A 1 -0.51 19.48 -16.88
C MET A 1 -1.23 18.25 -16.33
N PHE A 2 -1.95 17.54 -17.18
CA PHE A 2 -2.68 16.32 -16.85
C PHE A 2 -1.71 15.16 -16.58
N ASN A 3 -1.93 14.39 -15.52
CA ASN A 3 -1.16 13.17 -15.21
C ASN A 3 -2.08 11.96 -15.38
N PRO A 4 -1.92 11.13 -16.42
CA PRO A 4 -2.86 10.06 -16.75
C PRO A 4 -2.97 9.00 -15.65
N TYR A 5 -1.90 8.78 -14.86
CA TYR A 5 -1.94 7.92 -13.69
C TYR A 5 -3.12 8.26 -12.75
N PHE A 6 -3.39 9.54 -12.50
CA PHE A 6 -4.48 9.93 -11.60
C PHE A 6 -5.88 9.69 -12.18
N LEU A 7 -6.04 9.79 -13.50
CA LEU A 7 -7.30 9.42 -14.15
C LEU A 7 -7.55 7.92 -14.00
N VAL A 8 -6.53 7.11 -14.27
CA VAL A 8 -6.64 5.64 -14.15
C VAL A 8 -6.81 5.22 -12.68
N THR A 9 -6.17 5.90 -11.73
CA THR A 9 -6.46 5.73 -10.29
C THR A 9 -7.95 5.91 -10.01
N PHE A 10 -8.57 6.99 -10.50
CA PHE A 10 -9.99 7.24 -10.28
C PHE A 10 -10.87 6.16 -10.92
N LEU A 11 -10.53 5.73 -12.14
CA LEU A 11 -11.22 4.62 -12.82
C LEU A 11 -11.18 3.34 -11.97
N TYR A 12 -10.01 2.96 -11.45
CA TYR A 12 -9.88 1.77 -10.62
C TYR A 12 -10.60 1.89 -9.26
N ILE A 13 -10.62 3.08 -8.65
CA ILE A 13 -11.43 3.33 -7.45
C ILE A 13 -12.91 3.11 -7.78
N ALA A 14 -13.41 3.65 -8.89
CA ALA A 14 -14.79 3.46 -9.32
C ALA A 14 -15.11 1.98 -9.56
N LEU A 15 -14.23 1.24 -10.25
CA LEU A 15 -14.37 -0.20 -10.45
C LEU A 15 -14.34 -0.98 -9.13
N GLY A 16 -13.48 -0.60 -8.19
CA GLY A 16 -13.41 -1.20 -6.86
C GLY A 16 -14.69 -0.96 -6.04
N VAL A 17 -15.27 0.23 -6.11
CA VAL A 17 -16.56 0.57 -5.47
C VAL A 17 -17.70 -0.21 -6.11
N LEU A 18 -17.78 -0.26 -7.45
CA LEU A 18 -18.78 -1.06 -8.16
C LEU A 18 -18.67 -2.55 -7.79
N GLY A 19 -17.45 -3.07 -7.69
CA GLY A 19 -17.23 -4.42 -7.21
C GLY A 19 -17.68 -4.64 -5.76
N ALA A 20 -17.42 -3.68 -4.86
CA ALA A 20 -17.88 -3.77 -3.48
C ALA A 20 -19.41 -3.75 -3.37
N LEU A 21 -20.08 -2.91 -4.17
CA LEU A 21 -21.54 -2.86 -4.27
C LEU A 21 -22.09 -4.21 -4.77
N ASP A 22 -21.53 -4.76 -5.85
CA ASP A 22 -21.87 -6.10 -6.33
C ASP A 22 -21.74 -7.17 -5.22
N ALA A 23 -20.65 -7.15 -4.46
CA ALA A 23 -20.45 -8.09 -3.34
C ALA A 23 -21.56 -8.00 -2.29
N SER A 24 -22.00 -6.79 -1.96
CA SER A 24 -23.10 -6.58 -1.02
C SER A 24 -24.42 -7.12 -1.58
N LEU A 25 -24.70 -6.90 -2.87
CA LEU A 25 -25.88 -7.41 -3.56
C LEU A 25 -25.86 -8.95 -3.67
N VAL A 26 -24.70 -9.57 -3.88
CA VAL A 26 -24.53 -11.04 -3.85
C VAL A 26 -24.81 -11.59 -2.45
N ASN A 27 -24.32 -10.93 -1.39
CA ASN A 27 -24.61 -11.33 -0.01
C ASN A 27 -26.09 -11.19 0.36
N PHE A 28 -26.84 -10.33 -0.34
CA PHE A 28 -28.30 -10.25 -0.25
C PHE A 28 -29.03 -11.19 -1.23
N GLU A 29 -28.31 -12.14 -1.85
CA GLU A 29 -28.82 -13.11 -2.85
C GLU A 29 -29.41 -12.50 -4.12
N LEU A 30 -29.12 -11.23 -4.42
CA LEU A 30 -29.71 -10.54 -5.57
C LEU A 30 -29.02 -10.90 -6.90
N LEU A 31 -27.73 -11.27 -6.88
CA LEU A 31 -26.94 -11.58 -8.09
C LEU A 31 -25.82 -12.64 -7.84
N PRO A 32 -26.14 -13.93 -7.63
CA PRO A 32 -25.15 -14.95 -7.23
C PRO A 32 -24.07 -15.30 -8.27
N MET A 33 -24.20 -14.86 -9.53
CA MET A 33 -23.29 -15.18 -10.64
C MET A 33 -21.87 -14.58 -10.49
N PHE A 34 -21.67 -13.61 -9.59
CA PHE A 34 -20.43 -12.81 -9.50
C PHE A 34 -19.50 -13.15 -8.32
N ALA A 35 -19.73 -14.24 -7.59
CA ALA A 35 -18.94 -14.62 -6.42
C ALA A 35 -17.41 -14.78 -6.69
N GLY A 36 -17.02 -15.12 -7.93
CA GLY A 36 -15.62 -15.22 -8.36
C GLY A 36 -14.84 -13.91 -8.40
N LEU A 37 -15.49 -12.75 -8.29
CA LEU A 37 -14.86 -11.43 -8.38
C LEU A 37 -14.15 -10.96 -7.11
N ARG A 38 -14.19 -11.72 -6.00
CA ARG A 38 -13.61 -11.30 -4.71
C ARG A 38 -12.16 -10.82 -4.83
N TRP A 39 -11.33 -11.60 -5.54
CA TRP A 39 -9.93 -11.25 -5.74
C TRP A 39 -9.76 -10.08 -6.70
N MET A 40 -10.60 -9.95 -7.73
CA MET A 40 -10.56 -8.79 -8.62
C MET A 40 -10.82 -7.49 -7.87
N ARG A 41 -11.73 -7.48 -6.90
CA ARG A 41 -12.01 -6.28 -6.08
C ARG A 41 -10.80 -5.80 -5.30
N ILE A 42 -10.11 -6.74 -4.64
CA ILE A 42 -8.87 -6.45 -3.92
C ILE A 42 -7.84 -5.87 -4.89
N HIS A 43 -7.65 -6.50 -6.04
CA HIS A 43 -6.67 -6.05 -7.04
C HIS A 43 -7.05 -4.74 -7.73
N PHE A 44 -8.33 -4.39 -7.88
CA PHE A 44 -8.70 -3.05 -8.36
C PHE A 44 -8.21 -1.96 -7.44
N ILE A 45 -8.23 -2.18 -6.11
CA ILE A 45 -7.71 -1.20 -5.16
C ILE A 45 -6.18 -1.30 -5.05
N THR A 46 -5.63 -2.49 -4.85
CA THR A 46 -4.19 -2.67 -4.57
C THR A 46 -3.32 -2.57 -5.81
N LEU A 47 -3.61 -3.35 -6.87
CA LEU A 47 -2.88 -3.29 -8.13
C LEU A 47 -3.33 -2.14 -9.00
N GLY A 48 -4.62 -1.83 -9.06
CA GLY A 48 -5.14 -0.73 -9.87
C GLY A 48 -4.87 0.63 -9.21
N ALA A 49 -5.74 1.04 -8.31
CA ALA A 49 -5.76 2.39 -7.76
C ALA A 49 -4.44 2.77 -7.06
N LEU A 50 -3.92 1.90 -6.18
CA LEU A 50 -2.74 2.22 -5.39
C LEU A 50 -1.45 2.26 -6.23
N THR A 51 -1.22 1.32 -7.15
CA THR A 51 -0.01 1.39 -7.99
C THR A 51 -0.07 2.56 -8.96
N GLU A 52 -1.22 2.81 -9.61
CA GLU A 52 -1.39 3.97 -10.49
C GLU A 52 -1.09 5.27 -9.72
N PHE A 53 -1.66 5.39 -8.52
CA PHE A 53 -1.42 6.55 -7.68
C PHE A 53 0.06 6.69 -7.29
N ALA A 54 0.69 5.60 -6.81
CA ALA A 54 2.08 5.58 -6.42
C ALA A 54 3.00 5.95 -7.61
N PHE A 55 2.79 5.36 -8.78
CA PHE A 55 3.58 5.62 -9.98
C PHE A 55 3.41 7.07 -10.46
N GLY A 56 2.20 7.62 -10.34
CA GLY A 56 1.93 9.01 -10.67
C GLY A 56 2.56 10.01 -9.70
N ILE A 57 2.55 9.72 -8.39
CA ILE A 57 2.91 10.71 -7.36
C ILE A 57 4.36 10.63 -6.89
N LEU A 58 4.95 9.45 -6.78
CA LEU A 58 6.24 9.27 -6.12
C LEU A 58 7.38 10.02 -6.84
N PRO A 59 7.50 9.99 -8.18
CA PRO A 59 8.53 10.78 -8.87
C PRO A 59 8.38 12.29 -8.63
N ILE A 60 7.13 12.77 -8.60
CA ILE A 60 6.83 14.19 -8.36
C ILE A 60 7.24 14.60 -6.95
N LEU A 61 6.88 13.78 -5.95
CA LEU A 61 7.21 14.06 -4.54
C LEU A 61 8.71 14.00 -4.30
N VAL A 62 9.39 12.95 -4.79
CA VAL A 62 10.83 12.80 -4.61
C VAL A 62 11.58 13.94 -5.28
N ALA A 63 11.22 14.31 -6.51
CA ALA A 63 11.84 15.45 -7.20
C ALA A 63 11.63 16.76 -6.45
N ALA A 64 10.39 17.05 -6.03
CA ALA A 64 10.08 18.27 -5.29
C ALA A 64 10.85 18.37 -3.97
N ARG A 65 11.00 17.25 -3.24
CA ARG A 65 11.80 17.21 -2.01
C ARG A 65 13.29 17.35 -2.30
N SER A 66 13.80 16.71 -3.35
CA SER A 66 15.20 16.80 -3.75
C SER A 66 15.59 18.12 -4.45
N GLY A 67 14.68 19.10 -4.55
CA GLY A 67 14.94 20.36 -5.25
C GLY A 67 15.21 20.18 -6.75
N ALA A 68 14.74 19.07 -7.32
CA ALA A 68 14.86 18.78 -8.73
C ALA A 68 13.64 19.30 -9.50
N PRO A 69 13.78 19.63 -10.79
CA PRO A 69 12.64 19.95 -11.63
C PRO A 69 11.60 18.82 -11.62
N ARG A 70 10.32 19.18 -11.76
CA ARG A 70 9.24 18.19 -11.87
C ARG A 70 9.56 17.23 -13.03
N PRO A 71 9.56 15.90 -12.82
CA PRO A 71 9.87 14.95 -13.87
C PRO A 71 8.82 15.03 -14.99
N LYS A 72 9.26 14.85 -16.24
CA LYS A 72 8.36 14.64 -17.38
C LYS A 72 7.61 13.32 -17.23
N MET A 73 6.45 13.24 -17.86
CA MET A 73 5.67 12.01 -17.93
C MET A 73 6.48 10.91 -18.65
N ARG A 74 6.57 9.75 -18.01
CA ARG A 74 7.22 8.55 -18.54
C ARG A 74 6.19 7.62 -19.16
N TRP A 75 5.94 7.81 -20.45
CA TRP A 75 4.93 7.03 -21.19
C TRP A 75 5.28 5.56 -21.30
N ASP A 76 6.56 5.24 -21.37
CA ASP A 76 7.09 3.87 -21.31
C ASP A 76 6.65 3.16 -20.01
N THR A 77 6.88 3.78 -18.85
CA THR A 77 6.46 3.21 -17.55
C THR A 77 4.94 3.08 -17.47
N TRP A 78 4.21 4.09 -17.94
CA TRP A 78 2.74 4.11 -17.87
C TRP A 78 2.11 3.04 -18.75
N LEU A 79 2.61 2.88 -19.98
CA LEU A 79 2.15 1.85 -20.92
C LEU A 79 2.43 0.44 -20.38
N MET A 80 3.63 0.20 -19.83
CA MET A 80 3.97 -1.08 -19.23
C MET A 80 3.06 -1.43 -18.05
N LEU A 81 2.77 -0.46 -17.18
CA LEU A 81 1.84 -0.66 -16.06
C LEU A 81 0.43 -0.96 -16.57
N ASN A 82 -0.13 -0.10 -17.43
CA ASN A 82 -1.52 -0.17 -17.82
C ASN A 82 -1.83 -1.37 -18.73
N LEU A 83 -0.94 -1.67 -19.69
CA LEU A 83 -1.08 -2.87 -20.50
C LEU A 83 -0.91 -4.13 -19.66
N GLY A 84 0.04 -4.12 -18.71
CA GLY A 84 0.23 -5.22 -17.78
C GLY A 84 -1.00 -5.49 -16.91
N LEU A 85 -1.59 -4.44 -16.32
CA LEU A 85 -2.81 -4.52 -15.53
C LEU A 85 -3.99 -5.04 -16.37
N LEU A 86 -4.18 -4.51 -17.59
CA LEU A 86 -5.25 -4.96 -18.49
C LEU A 86 -5.11 -6.45 -18.82
N ILE A 87 -3.89 -6.88 -19.19
CA ILE A 87 -3.62 -8.29 -19.50
C ILE A 87 -3.86 -9.18 -18.28
N LEU A 88 -3.46 -8.76 -17.07
CA LEU A 88 -3.76 -9.49 -15.84
C LEU A 88 -5.25 -9.60 -15.57
N LEU A 89 -6.02 -8.52 -15.76
CA LEU A 89 -7.48 -8.53 -15.56
C LEU A 89 -8.18 -9.51 -16.52
N ILE A 90 -7.64 -9.70 -17.73
CA ILE A 90 -8.14 -10.70 -18.68
C ILE A 90 -7.63 -12.10 -18.33
N GLY A 91 -6.39 -12.23 -17.85
CA GLY A 91 -5.72 -13.50 -17.59
C GLY A 91 -6.11 -14.19 -16.28
N ILE A 92 -6.40 -13.44 -15.21
CA ILE A 92 -6.72 -13.99 -13.88
C ILE A 92 -8.03 -14.78 -13.88
N PRO A 93 -9.17 -14.28 -14.40
CA PRO A 93 -10.43 -15.03 -14.35
C PRO A 93 -10.38 -16.43 -15.00
N PRO A 94 -9.79 -16.62 -16.19
CA PRO A 94 -9.64 -17.95 -16.78
C PRO A 94 -8.38 -18.70 -16.30
N ILE A 95 -7.57 -18.13 -15.40
CA ILE A 95 -6.28 -18.68 -14.96
C ILE A 95 -5.37 -18.99 -16.17
N ASN A 96 -5.29 -18.04 -17.12
CA ASN A 96 -4.48 -18.21 -18.31
C ASN A 96 -3.01 -17.89 -18.02
N ALA A 97 -2.16 -18.92 -17.97
CA ALA A 97 -0.75 -18.78 -17.59
C ALA A 97 0.05 -17.81 -18.49
N VAL A 98 -0.22 -17.80 -19.81
CA VAL A 98 0.47 -16.92 -20.77
C VAL A 98 0.12 -15.46 -20.48
N LEU A 99 -1.16 -15.15 -20.32
CA LEU A 99 -1.62 -13.79 -20.01
C LEU A 99 -1.15 -13.37 -18.62
N ILE A 100 -1.24 -14.23 -17.61
CA ILE A 100 -0.76 -13.91 -16.25
C ILE A 100 0.74 -13.59 -16.26
N THR A 101 1.55 -14.38 -16.97
CA THR A 101 3.00 -14.15 -17.09
C THR A 101 3.31 -12.88 -17.87
N ALA A 102 2.65 -12.66 -19.01
CA ALA A 102 2.86 -11.46 -19.82
C ALA A 102 2.48 -10.19 -19.02
N GLY A 103 1.29 -10.17 -18.42
CA GLY A 103 0.81 -9.07 -17.61
C GLY A 103 1.71 -8.79 -16.40
N GLY A 104 2.07 -9.83 -15.65
CA GLY A 104 2.99 -9.73 -14.51
C GLY A 104 4.37 -9.20 -14.90
N THR A 105 4.90 -9.64 -16.05
CA THR A 105 6.21 -9.18 -16.57
C THR A 105 6.18 -7.69 -16.91
N LEU A 106 5.12 -7.20 -17.55
CA LEU A 106 5.00 -5.79 -17.89
C LEU A 106 4.90 -4.90 -16.63
N ILE A 107 4.14 -5.31 -15.63
CA ILE A 107 4.06 -4.59 -14.34
C ILE A 107 5.42 -4.64 -13.63
N PHE A 108 6.12 -5.78 -13.67
CA PHE A 108 7.46 -5.91 -13.11
C PHE A 108 8.44 -4.92 -13.75
N ILE A 109 8.45 -4.84 -15.08
CA ILE A 109 9.25 -3.87 -15.83
C ILE A 109 8.88 -2.44 -15.42
N ALA A 110 7.58 -2.12 -15.35
CA ALA A 110 7.12 -0.79 -14.92
C ALA A 110 7.64 -0.42 -13.52
N ALA A 111 7.59 -1.35 -12.57
CA ALA A 111 8.10 -1.15 -11.21
C ALA A 111 9.63 -0.98 -11.18
N VAL A 112 10.39 -1.76 -11.95
CA VAL A 112 11.85 -1.58 -12.10
C VAL A 112 12.16 -0.20 -12.68
N LEU A 113 11.46 0.21 -13.73
CA LEU A 113 11.62 1.52 -14.35
C LEU A 113 11.35 2.67 -13.35
N LEU A 114 10.33 2.52 -12.51
CA LEU A 114 10.05 3.47 -11.43
C LEU A 114 11.16 3.48 -10.36
N ILE A 115 11.65 2.32 -9.92
CA ILE A 115 12.78 2.23 -8.98
C ILE A 115 14.00 2.97 -9.53
N VAL A 116 14.34 2.74 -10.80
CA VAL A 116 15.46 3.40 -11.49
C VAL A 116 15.24 4.92 -11.52
N GLN A 117 14.03 5.37 -11.87
CA GLN A 117 13.69 6.80 -11.88
C GLN A 117 13.86 7.43 -10.49
N LEU A 118 13.28 6.83 -9.45
CA LEU A 118 13.39 7.34 -8.08
C LEU A 118 14.85 7.36 -7.60
N SER A 119 15.64 6.36 -7.97
CA SER A 119 17.06 6.25 -7.61
C SER A 119 17.92 7.33 -8.28
N GLY A 120 17.55 7.76 -9.48
CA GLY A 120 18.18 8.84 -10.22
C GLY A 120 17.86 10.23 -9.68
N LEU A 121 16.74 10.41 -8.99
CA LEU A 121 16.34 11.68 -8.37
C LEU A 121 17.10 11.91 -7.06
N ARG A 122 18.37 12.32 -7.16
CA ARG A 122 19.23 12.68 -6.02
C ARG A 122 19.10 14.17 -5.69
N SER A 123 19.30 14.50 -4.41
CA SER A 123 19.27 15.89 -3.94
C SER A 123 20.33 16.72 -4.64
N SER A 124 19.93 17.85 -5.21
CA SER A 124 20.85 18.85 -5.75
C SER A 124 21.54 19.62 -4.62
N ALA A 125 22.67 20.28 -4.92
CA ALA A 125 23.46 21.05 -3.96
C ALA A 125 22.72 22.25 -3.32
N GLY A 126 21.47 22.53 -3.71
CA GLY A 126 20.60 23.57 -3.15
C GLY A 126 19.29 23.06 -2.55
N ALA A 127 19.10 21.74 -2.39
CA ALA A 127 17.88 21.19 -1.81
C ALA A 127 17.75 21.54 -0.32
N SER A 128 16.61 22.11 0.08
CA SER A 128 16.37 22.51 1.49
C SER A 128 16.25 21.33 2.47
N GLN A 129 16.03 20.11 1.95
CA GLN A 129 16.06 18.83 2.68
C GLN A 129 16.00 17.66 1.70
N ALA A 130 16.67 16.54 1.98
CA ALA A 130 16.48 15.32 1.20
C ALA A 130 15.05 14.75 1.37
N SER A 131 14.54 14.01 0.37
CA SER A 131 13.35 13.17 0.54
C SER A 131 13.68 12.05 1.52
N GLU A 132 13.05 12.09 2.70
CA GLU A 132 13.18 11.04 3.70
C GLU A 132 12.36 9.80 3.30
N GLY A 133 11.28 10.00 2.53
CA GLY A 133 10.42 8.94 2.02
C GLY A 133 11.03 8.10 0.90
N ARG A 134 11.98 8.65 0.11
CA ARG A 134 12.52 7.98 -1.09
C ARG A 134 12.99 6.54 -0.86
N LYS A 135 13.73 6.30 0.24
CA LYS A 135 14.25 4.96 0.56
C LYS A 135 13.11 3.97 0.88
N PHE A 136 12.05 4.44 1.52
CA PHE A 136 10.87 3.64 1.78
C PHE A 136 10.13 3.30 0.49
N TYR A 137 10.00 4.25 -0.43
CA TYR A 137 9.38 4.00 -1.74
C TYR A 137 10.14 2.94 -2.54
N ILE A 138 11.46 3.06 -2.63
CA ILE A 138 12.30 2.11 -3.36
C ILE A 138 12.20 0.72 -2.74
N MET A 139 12.31 0.61 -1.41
CA MET A 139 12.17 -0.68 -0.73
C MET A 139 10.76 -1.25 -0.87
N GLY A 140 9.72 -0.42 -0.76
CA GLY A 140 8.35 -0.82 -1.00
C GLY A 140 8.16 -1.39 -2.41
N LEU A 141 8.72 -0.73 -3.43
CA LEU A 141 8.69 -1.23 -4.80
C LEU A 141 9.51 -2.53 -4.98
N ALA A 142 10.60 -2.72 -4.24
CA ALA A 142 11.32 -4.00 -4.23
C ALA A 142 10.44 -5.13 -3.67
N TYR A 143 9.66 -4.87 -2.63
CA TYR A 143 8.65 -5.81 -2.13
C TYR A 143 7.50 -6.02 -3.12
N LEU A 144 7.11 -5.00 -3.88
CA LEU A 144 6.14 -5.15 -4.97
C LEU A 144 6.67 -6.10 -6.05
N LEU A 145 7.96 -5.98 -6.44
CA LEU A 145 8.59 -6.92 -7.38
C LEU A 145 8.51 -8.37 -6.86
N LEU A 146 8.80 -8.59 -5.58
CA LEU A 146 8.63 -9.90 -4.96
C LEU A 146 7.17 -10.36 -4.98
N GLY A 147 6.24 -9.48 -4.63
CA GLY A 147 4.80 -9.73 -4.68
C GLY A 147 4.33 -10.12 -6.09
N ILE A 148 4.85 -9.48 -7.14
CA ILE A 148 4.55 -9.81 -8.54
C ILE A 148 5.09 -11.19 -8.90
N ILE A 149 6.33 -11.53 -8.53
CA ILE A 149 6.90 -12.87 -8.78
C ILE A 149 6.03 -13.95 -8.14
N VAL A 150 5.76 -13.82 -6.83
CA VAL A 150 4.98 -14.81 -6.10
C VAL A 150 3.54 -14.87 -6.61
N GLY A 151 2.91 -13.71 -6.88
CA GLY A 151 1.55 -13.61 -7.39
C GLY A 151 1.39 -14.24 -8.77
N THR A 152 2.32 -13.97 -9.69
CA THR A 152 2.37 -14.58 -11.03
C THR A 152 2.52 -16.10 -10.92
N GLY A 153 3.35 -16.56 -9.99
CA GLY A 153 3.63 -17.98 -9.75
C GLY A 153 2.55 -18.77 -9.03
N LEU A 154 1.54 -18.13 -8.42
CA LEU A 154 0.50 -18.79 -7.62
C LEU A 154 -0.21 -19.92 -8.38
N TRP A 155 -0.44 -19.73 -9.68
CA TRP A 155 -1.16 -20.67 -10.55
C TRP A 155 -0.25 -21.42 -11.53
N GLN A 156 1.07 -21.31 -11.38
CA GLN A 156 2.05 -21.84 -12.33
C GLN A 156 2.99 -22.88 -11.72
N GLY A 157 2.74 -23.31 -10.47
CA GLY A 157 3.57 -24.29 -9.77
C GLY A 157 4.94 -23.77 -9.33
N TRP A 158 5.18 -22.45 -9.39
CA TRP A 158 6.46 -21.86 -8.98
C TRP A 158 6.74 -22.05 -7.49
N SER A 159 5.70 -22.21 -6.66
CA SER A 159 5.86 -22.52 -5.24
C SER A 159 6.65 -23.81 -5.00
N THR A 160 6.53 -24.81 -5.86
CA THR A 160 7.33 -26.05 -5.78
C THR A 160 8.79 -25.77 -6.07
N TRP A 161 9.09 -25.05 -7.15
CA TRP A 161 10.47 -24.71 -7.55
C TRP A 161 11.16 -23.78 -6.55
N LEU A 162 10.43 -22.79 -6.04
CA LEU A 162 10.90 -21.78 -5.09
C LEU A 162 10.76 -22.22 -3.61
N GLN A 163 10.27 -23.44 -3.38
CA GLN A 163 10.06 -24.04 -2.05
C GLN A 163 9.19 -23.18 -1.12
N ILE A 164 8.19 -22.50 -1.68
CA ILE A 164 7.26 -21.64 -0.93
C ILE A 164 6.17 -22.50 -0.31
N LYS A 165 6.12 -22.56 1.03
CA LYS A 165 5.15 -23.40 1.75
C LYS A 165 3.73 -22.84 1.72
N VAL A 166 3.57 -21.53 1.86
CA VAL A 166 2.25 -20.87 1.84
C VAL A 166 2.27 -19.66 0.90
N PRO A 167 2.20 -19.87 -0.43
CA PRO A 167 2.51 -18.82 -1.40
C PRO A 167 1.50 -17.67 -1.42
N LEU A 168 0.23 -17.93 -1.11
CA LEU A 168 -0.78 -16.88 -0.99
C LEU A 168 -0.44 -15.90 0.14
N GLU A 169 -0.06 -16.41 1.32
CA GLU A 169 0.34 -15.56 2.45
C GLU A 169 1.63 -14.79 2.15
N VAL A 170 2.62 -15.42 1.51
CA VAL A 170 3.84 -14.72 1.05
C VAL A 170 3.50 -13.55 0.15
N HIS A 171 2.60 -13.76 -0.83
CA HIS A 171 2.16 -12.70 -1.75
C HIS A 171 1.46 -11.56 -0.99
N ILE A 172 0.54 -11.89 -0.07
CA ILE A 172 -0.16 -10.89 0.75
C ILE A 172 0.84 -10.13 1.62
N HIS A 173 1.81 -10.81 2.24
CA HIS A 173 2.78 -10.15 3.12
C HIS A 173 3.76 -9.25 2.37
N ALA A 174 4.23 -9.68 1.19
CA ALA A 174 5.07 -8.84 0.34
C ALA A 174 4.33 -7.56 -0.08
N ASN A 175 3.05 -7.66 -0.44
CA ASN A 175 2.29 -6.48 -0.84
C ASN A 175 1.86 -5.61 0.35
N ASN A 176 1.29 -6.18 1.41
CA ASN A 176 0.75 -5.41 2.53
C ASN A 176 1.87 -4.87 3.44
N TRP A 177 2.62 -5.77 4.06
CA TRP A 177 3.66 -5.43 5.02
C TRP A 177 4.91 -4.88 4.34
N GLY A 178 5.23 -5.34 3.13
CA GLY A 178 6.32 -4.80 2.32
C GLY A 178 5.91 -3.52 1.59
N PHE A 179 5.27 -3.66 0.43
CA PHE A 179 5.00 -2.56 -0.49
C PHE A 179 4.17 -1.43 0.13
N MET A 180 2.93 -1.71 0.52
CA MET A 180 1.97 -0.68 0.94
C MET A 180 2.43 0.03 2.21
N SER A 181 2.87 -0.72 3.22
CA SER A 181 3.27 -0.12 4.51
C SER A 181 4.50 0.79 4.37
N LEU A 182 5.49 0.37 3.58
CA LEU A 182 6.68 1.18 3.35
C LEU A 182 6.33 2.42 2.52
N VAL A 183 5.54 2.28 1.46
CA VAL A 183 5.08 3.44 0.68
C VAL A 183 4.32 4.43 1.57
N PHE A 184 3.41 3.96 2.41
CA PHE A 184 2.65 4.83 3.32
C PHE A 184 3.53 5.50 4.37
N ALA A 185 4.49 4.79 4.95
CA ALA A 185 5.46 5.37 5.87
C ALA A 185 6.30 6.47 5.17
N GLY A 186 6.76 6.20 3.94
CA GLY A 186 7.46 7.19 3.14
C GLY A 186 6.61 8.44 2.87
N LEU A 187 5.33 8.25 2.52
CA LEU A 187 4.38 9.35 2.29
C LEU A 187 4.19 10.16 3.57
N ILE A 188 4.05 9.51 4.73
CA ILE A 188 3.97 10.21 6.01
C ILE A 188 5.23 11.09 6.22
N PHE A 189 6.44 10.54 6.03
CA PHE A 189 7.67 11.33 6.22
C PHE A 189 7.77 12.54 5.26
N ASP A 190 7.40 12.38 4.00
CA ASP A 190 7.51 13.46 3.01
C ASP A 190 6.36 14.48 3.10
N LEU A 191 5.17 14.06 3.51
CA LEU A 191 3.98 14.91 3.55
C LEU A 191 3.79 15.58 4.92
N TYR A 192 4.21 14.95 6.03
CA TYR A 192 4.00 15.47 7.39
C TYR A 192 4.42 16.94 7.56
N PRO A 193 5.64 17.37 7.15
CA PRO A 193 6.03 18.76 7.34
C PRO A 193 5.17 19.77 6.57
N GLN A 194 4.48 19.34 5.52
CA GLN A 194 3.71 20.21 4.66
C GLN A 194 2.35 20.57 5.27
N TRP A 195 1.73 19.66 6.01
CA TRP A 195 0.44 19.90 6.65
C TRP A 195 0.54 20.18 8.15
N SER A 196 1.63 19.78 8.81
CA SER A 196 1.86 20.08 10.23
C SER A 196 2.75 21.30 10.47
N GLY A 197 3.53 21.73 9.47
CA GLY A 197 4.55 22.77 9.63
C GLY A 197 5.79 22.34 10.43
N HIS A 198 5.87 21.07 10.86
CA HIS A 198 6.95 20.56 11.70
C HIS A 198 7.66 19.37 11.08
N LYS A 199 8.96 19.22 11.37
CA LYS A 199 9.66 17.97 11.04
C LYS A 199 9.08 16.83 11.87
N LEU A 200 8.77 15.71 11.22
CA LEU A 200 8.23 14.53 11.90
C LEU A 200 9.24 13.91 12.87
N ALA A 201 10.49 13.79 12.45
CA ALA A 201 11.51 13.07 13.21
C ALA A 201 12.93 13.52 12.87
N LYS A 202 13.88 13.15 13.75
CA LYS A 202 15.32 13.29 13.47
C LYS A 202 15.78 12.17 12.51
N PRO A 203 16.80 12.40 11.64
CA PRO A 203 17.23 11.42 10.64
C PRO A 203 17.58 10.02 11.18
N LYS A 204 18.12 9.93 12.40
CA LYS A 204 18.42 8.65 13.07
C LYS A 204 17.17 7.82 13.31
N ALA A 205 16.09 8.43 13.80
CA ALA A 205 14.82 7.74 14.03
C ALA A 205 14.18 7.27 12.72
N ILE A 206 14.22 8.11 11.68
CA ILE A 206 13.73 7.74 10.33
C ILE A 206 14.49 6.51 9.80
N THR A 207 15.80 6.48 9.97
CA THR A 207 16.64 5.36 9.51
C THR A 207 16.38 4.07 10.29
N LEU A 208 16.16 4.17 11.60
CA LEU A 208 15.82 3.01 12.41
C LEU A 208 14.43 2.45 12.07
N ILE A 209 13.42 3.32 11.95
CA ILE A 209 12.06 2.94 11.49
C ILE A 209 12.13 2.26 10.12
N PHE A 210 12.90 2.83 9.18
CA PHE A 210 13.11 2.23 7.86
C PHE A 210 13.62 0.79 7.95
N TRP A 211 14.70 0.55 8.72
CA TRP A 211 15.27 -0.79 8.82
C TRP A 211 14.35 -1.76 9.57
N MET A 212 13.72 -1.32 10.65
CA MET A 212 12.78 -2.16 11.39
C MET A 212 11.56 -2.55 10.55
N MET A 213 10.97 -1.63 9.77
CA MET A 213 9.89 -1.97 8.84
C MET A 213 10.38 -2.88 7.72
N SER A 214 11.54 -2.59 7.13
CA SER A 214 12.07 -3.36 5.99
C SER A 214 12.44 -4.79 6.38
N LEU A 215 13.18 -4.97 7.49
CA LEU A 215 13.56 -6.29 8.01
C LEU A 215 12.36 -7.00 8.64
N GLY A 216 11.45 -6.25 9.26
CA GLY A 216 10.20 -6.78 9.79
C GLY A 216 9.33 -7.38 8.68
N ALA A 217 9.16 -6.66 7.57
CA ALA A 217 8.47 -7.15 6.37
C ALA A 217 9.16 -8.39 5.79
N LEU A 218 10.50 -8.44 5.80
CA LEU A 218 11.25 -9.60 5.32
C LEU A 218 10.96 -10.83 6.18
N GLY A 219 10.99 -10.69 7.51
CA GLY A 219 10.61 -11.78 8.42
C GLY A 219 9.18 -12.25 8.21
N LEU A 220 8.25 -11.32 8.00
CA LEU A 220 6.86 -11.62 7.68
C LEU A 220 6.69 -12.33 6.33
N VAL A 221 7.52 -12.05 5.33
CA VAL A 221 7.54 -12.77 4.05
C VAL A 221 8.16 -14.16 4.20
N LEU A 222 9.30 -14.26 4.89
CA LEU A 222 10.03 -15.53 5.08
C LEU A 222 9.29 -16.52 5.98
N GLY A 223 8.46 -16.03 6.89
CA GLY A 223 7.58 -16.81 7.76
C GLY A 223 6.72 -17.84 7.00
N PRO A 224 5.72 -17.42 6.22
CA PRO A 224 4.92 -18.31 5.38
C PRO A 224 5.72 -18.94 4.23
N TRP A 225 6.83 -18.34 3.80
CA TRP A 225 7.72 -18.97 2.83
C TRP A 225 8.25 -20.31 3.35
N THR A 226 8.69 -20.33 4.60
CA THR A 226 9.32 -21.49 5.25
C THR A 226 8.42 -22.22 6.24
N LYS A 227 7.20 -21.70 6.47
CA LYS A 227 6.28 -22.10 7.55
C LYS A 227 6.93 -22.01 8.95
N SER A 228 7.64 -20.91 9.22
CA SER A 228 8.46 -20.75 10.43
C SER A 228 8.08 -19.53 11.26
N ASN A 229 7.68 -19.78 12.51
CA ASN A 229 7.43 -18.74 13.50
C ASN A 229 8.70 -18.00 13.92
N LEU A 230 9.89 -18.58 13.71
CA LEU A 230 11.18 -17.92 13.98
C LEU A 230 11.41 -16.72 13.05
N PHE A 231 10.76 -16.67 11.88
CA PHE A 231 10.76 -15.49 11.03
C PHE A 231 9.52 -14.63 11.26
N SER A 232 8.32 -15.23 11.35
CA SER A 232 7.07 -14.49 11.48
C SER A 232 7.02 -13.64 12.75
N VAL A 233 7.37 -14.20 13.91
CA VAL A 233 7.22 -13.50 15.20
C VAL A 233 8.19 -12.33 15.33
N PRO A 234 9.51 -12.49 15.12
CA PRO A 234 10.43 -11.34 15.15
C PRO A 234 10.10 -10.33 14.05
N GLY A 235 9.72 -10.79 12.85
CA GLY A 235 9.30 -9.93 11.75
C GLY A 235 8.12 -9.03 12.13
N LEU A 236 7.11 -9.63 12.73
CA LEU A 236 5.93 -8.94 13.25
C LEU A 236 6.29 -7.91 14.34
N LEU A 237 7.06 -8.32 15.34
CA LEU A 237 7.48 -7.44 16.44
C LEU A 237 8.27 -6.23 15.93
N LEU A 238 9.22 -6.45 15.01
CA LEU A 238 10.01 -5.36 14.41
C LEU A 238 9.13 -4.41 13.62
N HIS A 239 8.29 -4.93 12.73
CA HIS A 239 7.44 -4.11 11.87
C HIS A 239 6.43 -3.29 12.67
N LEU A 240 5.78 -3.92 13.65
CA LEU A 240 4.81 -3.24 14.50
C LEU A 240 5.45 -2.21 15.43
N SER A 241 6.60 -2.53 16.03
CA SER A 241 7.31 -1.56 16.88
C SER A 241 7.67 -0.29 16.09
N ALA A 242 8.10 -0.45 14.83
CA ALA A 242 8.39 0.67 13.94
C ALA A 242 7.13 1.46 13.57
N THR A 243 6.03 0.75 13.30
CA THR A 243 4.73 1.36 12.98
C THR A 243 4.18 2.15 14.16
N ILE A 244 4.18 1.59 15.37
CA ILE A 244 3.77 2.29 16.59
C ILE A 244 4.68 3.49 16.84
N TRP A 245 5.99 3.35 16.66
CA TRP A 245 6.92 4.46 16.81
C TRP A 245 6.63 5.59 15.81
N LEU A 246 6.38 5.28 14.54
CA LEU A 246 5.98 6.25 13.53
C LEU A 246 4.70 7.01 13.95
N LEU A 247 3.69 6.30 14.45
CA LEU A 247 2.45 6.91 14.93
C LEU A 247 2.66 7.80 16.14
N VAL A 248 3.47 7.38 17.12
CA VAL A 248 3.80 8.20 18.29
C VAL A 248 4.49 9.50 17.85
N LEU A 249 5.43 9.42 16.91
CA LEU A 249 6.10 10.61 16.35
C LEU A 249 5.13 11.53 15.61
N MET A 250 4.15 10.95 14.90
CA MET A 250 3.14 11.71 14.16
C MET A 250 2.16 12.42 15.10
N ILE A 251 1.65 11.71 16.11
CA ILE A 251 0.54 12.14 16.97
C ILE A 251 1.01 13.07 18.09
N LYS A 252 2.15 12.77 18.74
CA LYS A 252 2.59 13.49 19.95
C LYS A 252 2.68 15.02 19.76
N PRO A 253 3.28 15.56 18.67
CA PRO A 253 3.32 17.01 18.46
C PRO A 253 1.94 17.63 18.22
N LEU A 254 1.04 16.88 17.60
CA LEU A 254 -0.30 17.36 17.25
C LEU A 254 -1.22 17.46 18.46
N ILE A 255 -1.07 16.54 19.42
CA ILE A 255 -1.70 16.63 20.75
C ILE A 255 -1.24 17.90 21.47
N ALA A 256 0.07 18.12 21.54
CA ALA A 256 0.65 19.26 22.25
C ALA A 256 0.18 20.61 21.66
N ASN A 257 0.03 20.67 20.32
CA ASN A 257 -0.35 21.89 19.60
C ASN A 257 -1.85 21.99 19.29
N LYS A 258 -2.69 21.03 19.74
CA LYS A 258 -4.14 20.96 19.47
C LYS A 258 -4.51 21.06 17.97
N THR A 259 -3.69 20.49 17.09
CA THR A 259 -3.84 20.60 15.62
C THR A 259 -4.60 19.40 15.01
N TRP A 260 -5.77 19.11 15.55
CA TRP A 260 -6.61 18.00 15.10
C TRP A 260 -7.35 18.31 13.80
N SER A 261 -7.46 17.31 12.93
CA SER A 261 -8.27 17.36 11.71
C SER A 261 -8.89 16.00 11.42
N LEU A 262 -9.98 15.98 10.65
CA LEU A 262 -10.63 14.73 10.24
C LEU A 262 -9.70 13.86 9.38
N GLY A 263 -8.84 14.47 8.58
CA GLY A 263 -7.83 13.73 7.83
C GLY A 263 -6.77 13.08 8.71
N LEU A 264 -6.41 13.71 9.84
CA LEU A 264 -5.54 13.07 10.83
C LEU A 264 -6.24 11.88 11.50
N LEU A 265 -7.53 12.00 11.82
CA LEU A 265 -8.30 10.88 12.37
C LEU A 265 -8.38 9.72 11.38
N HIS A 266 -8.56 9.98 10.09
CA HIS A 266 -8.46 8.96 9.05
C HIS A 266 -7.09 8.28 9.05
N LEU A 267 -5.99 9.03 9.12
CA LEU A 267 -4.65 8.43 9.21
C LEU A 267 -4.51 7.56 10.46
N ILE A 268 -4.92 8.04 11.64
CA ILE A 268 -4.80 7.28 12.89
C ILE A 268 -5.65 6.01 12.83
N SER A 269 -6.92 6.13 12.45
CA SER A 269 -7.84 4.99 12.32
C SER A 269 -7.37 3.96 11.31
N ALA A 270 -6.79 4.41 10.18
CA ALA A 270 -6.19 3.50 9.20
C ALA A 270 -5.11 2.60 9.83
N TYR A 271 -4.28 3.18 10.70
CA TYR A 271 -3.26 2.41 11.41
C TYR A 271 -3.79 1.66 12.64
N ILE A 272 -4.99 1.96 13.15
CA ILE A 272 -5.66 1.05 14.09
C ILE A 272 -6.07 -0.22 13.36
N TRP A 273 -6.60 -0.11 12.14
CA TRP A 273 -6.99 -1.26 11.32
C TRP A 273 -5.84 -2.18 10.94
N ILE A 274 -4.63 -1.67 10.69
CA ILE A 274 -3.47 -2.55 10.47
C ILE A 274 -3.02 -3.28 11.74
N LEU A 275 -3.24 -2.69 12.93
CA LEU A 275 -2.88 -3.30 14.21
C LEU A 275 -3.92 -4.33 14.68
N ALA A 276 -5.20 -4.16 14.32
CA ALA A 276 -6.29 -4.99 14.82
C ALA A 276 -6.10 -6.50 14.55
N PRO A 277 -5.78 -6.96 13.33
CA PRO A 277 -5.53 -8.37 13.05
C PRO A 277 -4.40 -8.95 13.90
N VAL A 278 -3.39 -8.15 14.23
CA VAL A 278 -2.25 -8.61 15.02
C VAL A 278 -2.60 -8.79 16.49
N LEU A 279 -3.43 -7.91 17.05
CA LEU A 279 -3.94 -8.08 18.42
C LEU A 279 -4.78 -9.34 18.56
N ILE A 280 -5.42 -9.77 17.46
CA ILE A 280 -6.24 -10.97 17.40
C ILE A 280 -5.42 -12.23 17.11
N ALA A 281 -4.29 -12.12 16.39
CA ALA A 281 -3.48 -13.25 15.95
C ALA A 281 -3.11 -14.25 17.08
N PRO A 282 -2.76 -13.84 18.32
CA PRO A 282 -2.53 -14.80 19.41
C PRO A 282 -3.72 -15.70 19.70
N LEU A 283 -4.96 -15.17 19.65
CA LEU A 283 -6.17 -15.97 19.90
C LEU A 283 -6.37 -17.04 18.84
N ILE A 284 -6.02 -16.72 17.58
CA ILE A 284 -6.08 -17.65 16.45
C ILE A 284 -4.98 -18.71 16.59
N ILE A 285 -3.74 -18.30 16.83
CA ILE A 285 -2.57 -19.19 16.98
C ILE A 285 -2.73 -20.15 18.16
N LEU A 286 -3.32 -19.68 19.27
CA LEU A 286 -3.56 -20.50 20.46
C LEU A 286 -4.82 -21.38 20.34
N GLY A 287 -5.58 -21.28 19.25
CA GLY A 287 -6.78 -22.09 19.03
C GLY A 287 -7.83 -21.92 20.12
N VAL A 288 -8.03 -20.68 20.61
CA VAL A 288 -8.93 -20.40 21.73
C VAL A 288 -10.35 -20.92 21.40
N PRO A 289 -10.94 -21.80 22.24
CA PRO A 289 -12.25 -22.39 21.98
C PRO A 289 -13.34 -21.34 21.76
N GLY A 290 -14.17 -21.53 20.74
CA GLY A 290 -15.25 -20.60 20.38
C GLY A 290 -14.81 -19.34 19.61
N PHE A 291 -13.51 -19.17 19.34
CA PHE A 291 -13.01 -18.04 18.57
C PHE A 291 -13.04 -18.33 17.05
N PRO A 292 -13.63 -17.46 16.21
CA PRO A 292 -13.84 -17.73 14.78
C PRO A 292 -12.58 -17.47 13.93
N GLY A 293 -11.46 -18.12 14.25
CA GLY A 293 -10.16 -17.86 13.62
C GLY A 293 -10.17 -17.95 12.09
N ALA A 294 -10.71 -19.03 11.53
CA ALA A 294 -10.78 -19.22 10.08
C ALA A 294 -11.62 -18.13 9.36
N GLY A 295 -12.70 -17.69 9.99
CA GLY A 295 -13.54 -16.61 9.44
C GLY A 295 -12.82 -15.26 9.44
N ILE A 296 -12.02 -14.98 10.47
CA ILE A 296 -11.22 -13.76 10.58
C ILE A 296 -10.10 -13.77 9.53
N GLU A 297 -9.37 -14.86 9.39
CA GLU A 297 -8.30 -14.99 8.39
C GLU A 297 -8.80 -14.77 6.95
N GLN A 298 -9.97 -15.31 6.62
CA GLN A 298 -10.56 -15.15 5.29
C GLN A 298 -10.99 -13.71 4.98
N ASN A 299 -11.34 -12.92 6.00
CA ASN A 299 -11.82 -11.54 5.85
C ASN A 299 -10.76 -10.48 6.16
N ALA A 300 -9.65 -10.86 6.79
CA ALA A 300 -8.56 -9.95 7.15
C ALA A 300 -8.03 -9.13 5.96
N PRO A 301 -7.87 -9.68 4.73
CA PRO A 301 -7.47 -8.87 3.59
C PRO A 301 -8.45 -7.72 3.30
N GLN A 302 -9.76 -7.95 3.40
CA GLN A 302 -10.77 -6.91 3.15
C GLN A 302 -10.70 -5.82 4.22
N ALA A 303 -10.59 -6.18 5.50
CA ALA A 303 -10.42 -5.23 6.58
C ALA A 303 -9.17 -4.36 6.39
N LEU A 304 -8.06 -4.93 5.91
CA LEU A 304 -6.85 -4.16 5.57
C LEU A 304 -7.04 -3.26 4.35
N ILE A 305 -7.75 -3.69 3.31
CA ILE A 305 -7.96 -2.84 2.14
C ILE A 305 -8.90 -1.67 2.46
N TYR A 306 -10.05 -1.94 3.06
CA TYR A 306 -11.04 -0.89 3.33
C TYR A 306 -10.69 -0.08 4.57
N GLY A 307 -10.38 -0.75 5.68
CA GLY A 307 -10.05 -0.11 6.94
C GLY A 307 -8.68 0.58 6.93
N TRP A 308 -7.68 0.04 6.25
CA TRP A 308 -6.34 0.67 6.22
C TRP A 308 -6.06 1.43 4.92
N VAL A 309 -6.08 0.78 3.75
CA VAL A 309 -5.65 1.41 2.48
C VAL A 309 -6.61 2.52 2.02
N LEU A 310 -7.90 2.24 1.97
CA LEU A 310 -8.91 3.23 1.57
C LEU A 310 -9.00 4.36 2.58
N GLN A 311 -8.98 4.05 3.88
CA GLN A 311 -9.02 5.07 4.94
C GLN A 311 -7.81 6.01 4.89
N PHE A 312 -6.60 5.47 4.69
CA PHE A 312 -5.40 6.28 4.46
C PHE A 312 -5.56 7.17 3.22
N SER A 313 -6.16 6.64 2.15
CA SER A 313 -6.39 7.34 0.90
C SER A 313 -7.37 8.52 1.04
N TYR A 314 -8.40 8.43 1.90
CA TYR A 314 -9.30 9.57 2.18
C TYR A 314 -8.56 10.79 2.74
N ALA A 315 -7.48 10.58 3.49
CA ALA A 315 -6.67 11.68 4.00
C ALA A 315 -5.67 12.20 2.95
N VAL A 316 -4.99 11.30 2.25
CA VAL A 316 -3.81 11.64 1.44
C VAL A 316 -4.15 12.04 0.01
N LEU A 317 -5.11 11.37 -0.66
CA LEU A 317 -5.46 11.67 -2.05
C LEU A 317 -5.97 13.11 -2.21
N PRO A 318 -6.93 13.60 -1.38
CA PRO A 318 -7.40 14.98 -1.53
C PRO A 318 -6.31 16.00 -1.24
N PHE A 319 -5.42 15.74 -0.27
CA PHE A 319 -4.29 16.62 0.02
C PHE A 319 -3.40 16.81 -1.21
N LEU A 320 -3.03 15.72 -1.87
CA LEU A 320 -2.16 15.76 -3.05
C LEU A 320 -2.86 16.31 -4.28
N PHE A 321 -4.14 16.00 -4.46
CA PHE A 321 -4.96 16.58 -5.52
C PHE A 321 -5.01 18.10 -5.38
N ARG A 322 -5.34 18.61 -4.19
CA ARG A 322 -5.35 20.06 -3.93
C ARG A 322 -3.99 20.68 -4.20
N LYS A 323 -2.91 20.06 -3.75
CA LYS A 323 -1.55 20.55 -4.02
C LYS A 323 -1.19 20.57 -5.51
N ALA A 324 -1.72 19.62 -6.29
CA ALA A 324 -1.41 19.51 -7.72
C ALA A 324 -2.23 20.46 -8.59
N PHE A 325 -3.46 20.81 -8.18
CA PHE A 325 -4.44 21.50 -9.03
C PHE A 325 -4.98 22.81 -8.45
N LEU A 326 -4.85 23.05 -7.15
CA LEU A 326 -5.37 24.25 -6.49
C LEU A 326 -4.23 25.13 -5.96
N VAL A 327 -4.51 26.43 -5.82
CA VAL A 327 -3.57 27.44 -5.29
C VAL A 327 -3.64 27.53 -3.76
N GLU A 328 -4.71 27.05 -3.15
CA GLU A 328 -4.95 27.14 -1.70
C GLU A 328 -4.02 26.23 -0.87
N PRO A 329 -3.77 26.59 0.41
CA PRO A 329 -3.04 25.73 1.34
C PRO A 329 -3.70 24.35 1.44
N ALA A 330 -3.00 23.32 0.98
CA ALA A 330 -3.49 21.96 1.02
C ALA A 330 -3.64 21.48 2.48
N ARG A 331 -4.75 20.80 2.77
CA ARG A 331 -5.04 20.16 4.06
C ARG A 331 -5.35 18.70 3.82
N LEU A 332 -5.13 17.85 4.83
CA LEU A 332 -5.56 16.46 4.78
C LEU A 332 -7.06 16.38 4.47
N GLY A 333 -7.44 15.37 3.69
CA GLY A 333 -8.80 15.13 3.24
C GLY A 333 -9.70 14.50 4.29
N GLY A 334 -10.90 14.09 3.85
CA GLY A 334 -11.89 13.44 4.69
C GLY A 334 -12.88 14.40 5.37
N ASN A 335 -14.03 13.84 5.71
CA ASN A 335 -15.12 14.47 6.45
C ASN A 335 -15.79 13.43 7.38
N TRP A 336 -16.71 13.86 8.24
CA TRP A 336 -17.41 12.96 9.18
C TRP A 336 -18.12 11.80 8.48
N PHE A 337 -18.76 12.07 7.34
CA PHE A 337 -19.42 11.03 6.55
C PHE A 337 -18.44 9.95 6.11
N SER A 338 -17.32 10.32 5.48
CA SER A 338 -16.28 9.36 5.06
C SER A 338 -15.65 8.60 6.23
N LEU A 339 -15.53 9.25 7.40
CA LEU A 339 -14.96 8.62 8.60
C LEU A 339 -15.93 7.60 9.19
N LEU A 340 -17.22 7.91 9.27
CA LEU A 340 -18.23 6.97 9.74
C LEU A 340 -18.42 5.83 8.74
N ALA A 341 -18.52 6.14 7.45
CA ALA A 341 -18.79 5.15 6.40
C ALA A 341 -17.73 4.05 6.28
N VAL A 342 -16.47 4.31 6.60
CA VAL A 342 -15.40 3.29 6.54
C VAL A 342 -15.39 2.34 7.74
N HIS A 343 -16.15 2.67 8.80
CA HIS A 343 -16.28 1.86 10.01
C HIS A 343 -17.62 1.08 10.07
N LEU A 344 -18.49 1.26 9.07
CA LEU A 344 -19.77 0.56 8.92
C LEU A 344 -19.62 -0.62 7.95
#